data_AF-A0A2V9HVC5-F1
#
_entry.id   AF-A0A2V9HVC5-F1
#
_cell.length_a   1.000
_cell.length_b   1.000
_cell.length_c   1.000
_cell.angle_alpha   90.00
_cell.angle_beta   90.00
_cell.angle_gamma   90.00
#
_symmetry.space_group_name_H-M   'P 1'
#
loop_
_entity.id
_entity.type
_entity.pdbx_description
1 polymer ?
#
loop_
_entity_poly.entity_id
_entity_poly.type
_entity_poly.pdbx_seq_one_letter_code
_entity_poly.pdbx_strand_id
1 'polypeptide(L)'
;MDASRRLFLTGFLGTAASACFGQGVATRKAAVQPRGKSSGLPFDARFQDVTARAGLRHAMVYGGVDRKDYIIEVTGCGCAFLDYDNDGWLDIFVLSGVRLSNTPECTSNRLYKNNRDGTFTDVTKESGLLKTGWACG
;
A
#
# COMPACT_ATOMS: atom_id res chain seq x y z
N MET A 1 5.34 56.41 -1.16
CA MET A 1 5.36 55.81 -2.51
C MET A 1 6.79 55.39 -2.75
N ASP A 2 7.13 54.13 -2.46
CA ASP A 2 8.51 53.67 -2.67
C ASP A 2 8.54 52.19 -3.06
N ALA A 3 9.33 51.94 -4.09
CA ALA A 3 9.32 50.75 -4.94
C ALA A 3 10.07 49.61 -4.27
N SER A 4 9.38 48.84 -3.43
CA SER A 4 9.85 47.55 -2.96
C SER A 4 9.27 46.44 -3.83
N ARG A 5 10.10 45.44 -4.20
CA ARG A 5 9.79 44.14 -4.86
C ARG A 5 10.30 43.87 -6.30
N ARG A 6 11.51 44.30 -6.70
CA ARG A 6 12.08 43.84 -8.00
C ARG A 6 13.56 43.44 -8.07
N LEU A 7 14.28 43.26 -6.97
CA LEU A 7 15.67 42.81 -7.02
C LEU A 7 15.93 41.67 -6.04
N PHE A 8 15.71 40.43 -6.47
CA PHE A 8 16.39 39.23 -5.95
C PHE A 8 16.23 38.08 -6.95
N LEU A 9 16.72 38.30 -8.18
CA LEU A 9 16.74 37.24 -9.20
C LEU A 9 17.93 37.37 -10.15
N THR A 10 19.15 37.33 -9.62
CA THR A 10 20.36 37.10 -10.44
C THR A 10 21.49 36.58 -9.56
N GLY A 11 21.87 35.32 -9.74
CA GLY A 11 23.13 34.79 -9.22
C GLY A 11 23.01 33.34 -8.79
N PHE A 12 23.15 32.42 -9.74
CA PHE A 12 23.93 31.17 -9.63
C PHE A 12 23.78 30.39 -10.95
N LEU A 13 24.42 30.89 -12.01
CA LEU A 13 24.86 30.03 -13.11
C LEU A 13 26.29 29.60 -12.77
N GLY A 14 26.44 28.38 -12.28
CA GLY A 14 27.71 27.76 -11.95
C GLY A 14 27.62 26.25 -12.18
N THR A 15 28.22 25.84 -13.30
CA THR A 15 28.46 24.47 -13.79
C THR A 15 28.66 23.38 -12.74
N ALA A 16 27.91 22.28 -12.87
CA ALA A 16 28.45 20.94 -13.17
C ALA A 16 27.30 19.98 -13.47
N ALA A 17 27.00 19.76 -14.75
CA ALA A 17 26.29 18.57 -15.19
C ALA A 17 27.25 17.37 -15.06
N SER A 18 27.52 16.94 -13.84
CA SER A 18 27.98 15.57 -13.62
C SER A 18 26.77 14.68 -13.79
N ALA A 19 26.71 14.01 -14.95
CA ALA A 19 25.77 12.94 -15.20
C ALA A 19 25.70 12.02 -13.98
N CYS A 20 24.54 11.98 -13.30
CA CYS A 20 24.22 10.93 -12.37
C CYS A 20 24.06 9.62 -13.17
N PHE A 21 25.19 9.04 -13.56
CA PHE A 21 25.24 7.67 -14.05
C PHE A 21 24.88 6.74 -12.89
N GLY A 22 23.70 6.14 -12.98
CA GLY A 22 23.35 4.88 -12.32
C GLY A 22 23.28 4.90 -10.79
N GLN A 23 22.17 5.39 -10.23
CA GLN A 23 21.71 4.90 -8.91
C GLN A 23 21.12 3.49 -9.08
N GLY A 24 22.01 2.52 -9.30
CA GLY A 24 21.67 1.10 -9.22
C GLY A 24 22.65 0.44 -8.25
N VAL A 25 22.16 0.01 -7.09
CA VAL A 25 22.95 -0.86 -6.21
C VAL A 25 22.98 -2.24 -6.86
N ALA A 26 23.96 -2.49 -7.71
CA ALA A 26 24.22 -3.83 -8.24
C ALA A 26 24.78 -4.70 -7.11
N THR A 27 23.92 -5.44 -6.40
CA THR A 27 24.30 -6.36 -5.32
C THR A 27 25.06 -7.60 -5.78
N ARG A 28 25.33 -7.76 -7.08
CA ARG A 28 25.98 -8.96 -7.66
C ARG A 28 27.34 -9.31 -7.04
N LYS A 29 28.02 -8.37 -6.39
CA LYS A 29 29.30 -8.59 -5.69
C LYS A 29 29.27 -8.25 -4.19
N ALA A 30 28.11 -7.93 -3.64
CA ALA A 30 28.01 -7.64 -2.21
C ALA A 30 28.24 -8.93 -1.43
N ALA A 31 29.31 -8.98 -0.63
CA ALA A 31 29.54 -10.07 0.29
C ALA A 31 28.39 -10.12 1.29
N VAL A 32 27.80 -11.31 1.48
CA VAL A 32 26.78 -11.55 2.51
C VAL A 32 27.37 -11.10 3.85
N GLN A 33 26.77 -10.08 4.46
CA GLN A 33 27.18 -9.68 5.80
C GLN A 33 26.74 -10.78 6.76
N PRO A 34 27.62 -11.23 7.67
CA PRO A 34 27.22 -12.17 8.70
C PRO A 34 26.08 -11.54 9.50
N ARG A 35 25.02 -12.32 9.75
CA ARG A 35 23.90 -11.86 10.58
C ARG A 35 24.46 -11.42 11.93
N GLY A 36 24.12 -10.21 12.36
CA GLY A 36 24.52 -9.71 13.67
C GLY A 36 24.11 -10.68 14.80
N LYS A 37 24.85 -10.63 15.91
CA LYS A 37 24.51 -11.40 17.11
C LYS A 37 23.06 -11.10 17.51
N SER A 38 22.26 -12.13 17.79
CA SER A 38 20.94 -11.93 18.38
C SER A 38 21.08 -11.07 19.65
N SER A 39 20.19 -10.09 19.83
CA SER A 39 20.23 -9.20 21.00
C SER A 39 20.25 -9.94 22.34
N GLY A 40 19.74 -11.18 22.38
CA GLY A 40 19.61 -11.97 23.61
C GLY A 40 18.53 -11.44 24.55
N LEU A 41 17.95 -10.29 24.22
CA LEU A 41 16.79 -9.70 24.88
C LEU A 41 15.53 -10.45 24.43
N PRO A 42 14.58 -10.71 25.34
CA PRO A 42 13.28 -11.23 24.94
C PRO A 42 12.60 -10.26 23.97
N PHE A 43 11.98 -10.80 22.94
CA PHE A 43 11.12 -10.03 22.04
C PHE A 43 9.73 -9.99 22.68
N ASP A 44 9.46 -8.93 23.43
CA ASP A 44 8.22 -8.78 24.22
C ASP A 44 7.01 -8.32 23.39
N ALA A 45 7.15 -8.19 22.08
CA ALA A 45 6.01 -7.99 21.20
C ALA A 45 5.29 -9.31 20.92
N ARG A 46 3.95 -9.23 20.82
CA ARG A 46 3.07 -10.34 20.44
C ARG A 46 2.20 -9.86 19.28
N PHE A 47 2.15 -10.65 18.23
CA PHE A 47 1.20 -10.45 17.15
C PHE A 47 -0.06 -11.24 17.45
N GLN A 48 -1.21 -10.59 17.35
CA GLN A 48 -2.51 -11.23 17.46
C GLN A 48 -3.29 -10.94 16.19
N ASP A 49 -3.80 -12.01 15.57
CA ASP A 49 -4.78 -11.85 14.50
C ASP A 49 -6.11 -11.42 15.12
N VAL A 50 -6.54 -10.21 14.75
CA VAL A 50 -7.83 -9.63 15.18
C VAL A 50 -8.82 -9.52 14.03
N THR A 51 -8.46 -9.97 12.83
CA THR A 51 -9.21 -9.78 11.57
C THR A 51 -10.67 -10.23 11.70
N ALA A 52 -10.89 -11.41 12.27
CA ALA A 52 -12.24 -11.96 12.45
C ALA A 52 -13.11 -11.19 13.45
N ARG A 53 -12.49 -10.64 14.52
CA ARG A 53 -13.16 -9.81 15.55
C ARG A 53 -13.41 -8.40 15.03
N ALA A 54 -12.47 -7.86 14.26
CA ALA A 54 -12.56 -6.53 13.67
C ALA A 54 -13.57 -6.45 12.52
N GLY A 55 -14.05 -7.58 12.00
CA GLY A 55 -15.03 -7.60 10.89
C GLY A 55 -14.40 -7.61 9.49
N LEU A 56 -13.08 -7.67 9.38
CA LEU A 56 -12.32 -7.61 8.12
C LEU A 56 -12.25 -8.98 7.41
N ARG A 57 -13.38 -9.58 7.04
CA ARG A 57 -13.45 -11.02 6.73
C ARG A 57 -13.23 -11.41 5.27
N HIS A 58 -13.26 -10.47 4.32
CA HIS A 58 -13.15 -10.82 2.91
C HIS A 58 -11.71 -11.12 2.50
N ALA A 59 -11.53 -12.28 1.85
CA ALA A 59 -10.27 -12.61 1.21
C ALA A 59 -10.05 -11.72 -0.01
N MET A 60 -8.86 -11.14 -0.10
CA MET A 60 -8.39 -10.48 -1.31
C MET A 60 -8.08 -11.55 -2.38
N VAL A 61 -8.61 -11.35 -3.58
CA VAL A 61 -8.40 -12.26 -4.72
C VAL A 61 -7.39 -11.64 -5.66
N TYR A 62 -6.28 -12.33 -5.91
CA TYR A 62 -5.29 -11.87 -6.89
C TYR A 62 -4.55 -13.05 -7.52
N GLY A 63 -4.87 -13.33 -8.78
CA GLY A 63 -4.35 -14.49 -9.52
C GLY A 63 -4.68 -15.86 -8.89
N GLY A 64 -4.01 -16.91 -9.38
CA GLY A 64 -4.18 -18.28 -8.88
C GLY A 64 -3.76 -18.47 -7.41
N VAL A 65 -4.45 -19.34 -6.65
CA VAL A 65 -4.13 -19.57 -5.22
C VAL A 65 -2.89 -20.43 -5.05
N ASP A 66 -2.79 -21.52 -5.81
CA ASP A 66 -1.72 -22.51 -5.65
C ASP A 66 -0.44 -22.17 -6.39
N ARG A 67 -0.56 -21.47 -7.52
CA ARG A 67 0.57 -21.01 -8.34
C ARG A 67 0.19 -19.77 -9.14
N LYS A 68 1.21 -19.03 -9.58
CA LYS A 68 1.08 -17.90 -10.51
C LYS A 68 1.74 -18.29 -11.83
N ASP A 69 0.97 -18.29 -12.91
CA ASP A 69 1.44 -18.71 -14.23
C ASP A 69 2.05 -17.51 -14.99
N TYR A 70 1.62 -16.28 -14.65
CA TYR A 70 2.09 -15.05 -15.30
C TYR A 70 2.57 -14.00 -14.29
N ILE A 71 3.53 -13.17 -14.73
CA ILE A 71 4.09 -12.07 -13.92
C ILE A 71 3.03 -11.05 -13.48
N ILE A 72 1.97 -10.85 -14.27
CA ILE A 72 0.88 -9.94 -13.91
C ILE A 72 0.11 -10.41 -12.67
N GLU A 73 0.16 -11.70 -12.35
CA GLU A 73 -0.53 -12.25 -11.18
C GLU A 73 0.27 -12.08 -9.87
N VAL A 74 1.53 -11.63 -9.92
CA VAL A 74 2.37 -11.48 -8.72
C VAL A 74 2.32 -10.08 -8.11
N THR A 75 1.72 -9.11 -8.80
CA THR A 75 1.63 -7.73 -8.33
C THR A 75 0.59 -7.61 -7.22
N GLY A 76 0.95 -7.64 -5.94
CA GLY A 76 -0.05 -7.55 -4.87
C GLY A 76 -1.04 -6.37 -5.00
N CYS A 77 -2.21 -6.50 -4.36
CA CYS A 77 -3.12 -5.38 -4.17
C CYS A 77 -2.59 -4.41 -3.10
N GLY A 78 -3.11 -3.18 -3.15
CA GLY A 78 -2.91 -2.17 -2.13
C GLY A 78 -4.05 -2.05 -1.12
N CYS A 79 -3.86 -1.14 -0.18
CA CYS A 79 -4.91 -0.63 0.68
C CYS A 79 -4.72 0.87 0.89
N ALA A 80 -5.78 1.55 1.33
CA ALA A 80 -5.73 2.95 1.69
C ALA A 80 -6.49 3.18 3.01
N PHE A 81 -6.01 4.14 3.78
CA PHE A 81 -6.73 4.72 4.90
C PHE A 81 -7.26 6.08 4.49
N LEU A 82 -8.55 6.29 4.69
CA LEU A 82 -9.25 7.53 4.33
C LEU A 82 -10.45 7.71 5.26
N ASP A 83 -10.91 8.94 5.44
CA ASP A 83 -12.17 9.25 6.12
C ASP A 83 -13.26 9.34 5.04
N TYR A 84 -14.03 8.26 4.84
CA TYR A 84 -14.95 8.17 3.69
C TYR A 84 -16.24 8.95 3.91
N ASP A 85 -16.69 9.09 5.16
CA ASP A 85 -17.94 9.77 5.52
C ASP A 85 -17.74 11.12 6.23
N ASN A 86 -16.49 11.59 6.33
CA ASN A 86 -16.09 12.85 6.96
C ASN A 86 -16.45 12.91 8.45
N ASP A 87 -16.34 11.78 9.15
CA ASP A 87 -16.70 11.66 10.56
C ASP A 87 -15.48 11.87 11.51
N GLY A 88 -14.29 12.10 10.92
CA GLY A 88 -13.03 12.32 11.60
C GLY A 88 -12.24 11.05 11.92
N TRP A 89 -12.73 9.87 11.52
CA TRP A 89 -12.07 8.58 11.75
C TRP A 89 -11.61 7.95 10.44
N LEU A 90 -10.46 7.28 10.49
CA LEU A 90 -9.94 6.57 9.34
C LEU A 90 -10.66 5.24 9.16
N ASP A 91 -11.18 5.06 7.95
CA ASP A 91 -11.73 3.85 7.37
C ASP A 91 -10.68 3.12 6.54
N ILE A 92 -11.02 1.90 6.10
CA ILE A 92 -10.10 1.04 5.35
C ILE A 92 -10.69 0.72 3.99
N PHE A 93 -9.95 1.07 2.93
CA PHE A 93 -10.21 0.58 1.59
C PHE A 93 -9.19 -0.48 1.20
N VAL A 94 -9.65 -1.70 0.93
CA VAL A 94 -8.82 -2.84 0.54
C VAL A 94 -9.08 -3.15 -0.93
N LEU A 95 -8.02 -3.16 -1.72
CA LEU A 95 -8.11 -3.50 -3.13
C LEU A 95 -8.13 -5.02 -3.33
N SER A 96 -8.88 -5.46 -4.33
CA SER A 96 -8.85 -6.84 -4.83
C SER A 96 -8.56 -6.83 -6.33
N GLY A 97 -7.99 -7.92 -6.81
CA GLY A 97 -7.80 -8.17 -8.23
C GLY A 97 -8.89 -9.08 -8.79
N VAL A 98 -8.53 -9.77 -9.87
CA VAL A 98 -9.29 -10.88 -10.43
C VAL A 98 -8.32 -12.04 -10.71
N ARG A 99 -8.87 -13.18 -11.12
CA ARG A 99 -8.09 -14.28 -11.69
C ARG A 99 -8.18 -14.24 -13.21
N LEU A 100 -7.17 -14.79 -13.88
CA LEU A 100 -7.20 -14.97 -15.34
C LEU A 100 -8.27 -15.99 -15.78
N SER A 101 -8.58 -16.95 -14.91
CA SER A 101 -9.71 -17.87 -15.06
C SER A 101 -10.37 -18.10 -13.70
N ASN A 102 -11.68 -18.36 -13.71
CA ASN A 102 -12.44 -18.74 -12.51
C ASN A 102 -12.35 -17.71 -11.35
N THR A 103 -12.55 -16.43 -11.67
CA THR A 103 -12.70 -15.37 -10.65
C THR A 103 -13.97 -15.61 -9.85
N PRO A 104 -13.91 -15.68 -8.50
CA PRO A 104 -15.10 -15.81 -7.66
C PRO A 104 -16.08 -14.65 -7.88
N GLU A 105 -17.38 -14.93 -7.91
CA GLU A 105 -18.42 -13.92 -8.17
C GLU A 105 -18.44 -12.78 -7.13
N CYS A 106 -18.09 -13.09 -5.88
CA CYS A 106 -18.04 -12.11 -4.79
C CYS A 106 -16.74 -11.31 -4.71
N THR A 107 -15.85 -11.46 -5.70
CA THR A 107 -14.62 -10.66 -5.77
C THR A 107 -15.00 -9.20 -5.96
N SER A 108 -14.44 -8.28 -5.18
CA SER A 108 -14.56 -6.84 -5.36
C SER A 108 -13.54 -6.14 -4.47
N ASN A 109 -13.27 -4.86 -4.72
CA ASN A 109 -12.67 -4.02 -3.69
C ASN A 109 -13.60 -3.96 -2.47
N ARG A 110 -13.05 -3.60 -1.31
CA ARG A 110 -13.80 -3.53 -0.05
C ARG A 110 -13.57 -2.21 0.65
N LEU A 111 -14.66 -1.53 1.00
CA LEU A 111 -14.62 -0.36 1.87
C LEU A 111 -15.23 -0.72 3.22
N TYR A 112 -14.46 -0.45 4.27
CA TYR A 112 -14.80 -0.79 5.64
C TYR A 112 -14.88 0.48 6.48
N LYS A 113 -16.09 0.84 6.91
CA LYS A 113 -16.34 1.93 7.85
C LYS A 113 -15.81 1.57 9.24
N ASN A 114 -15.09 2.47 9.89
CA ASN A 114 -14.68 2.34 11.28
C ASN A 114 -15.83 2.60 12.25
N ASN A 115 -16.13 1.63 13.12
CA ASN A 115 -17.20 1.75 14.12
C ASN A 115 -16.72 2.44 15.42
N ARG A 116 -15.46 2.85 15.48
CA ARG A 116 -14.81 3.55 16.61
C ARG A 116 -14.64 2.72 17.88
N ASP A 117 -14.79 1.40 17.78
CA ASP A 117 -14.65 0.44 18.88
C ASP A 117 -13.65 -0.69 18.55
N GLY A 118 -12.84 -0.51 17.50
CA GLY A 118 -11.92 -1.52 16.99
C GLY A 118 -12.57 -2.51 16.02
N THR A 119 -13.84 -2.31 15.66
CA THR A 119 -14.54 -3.07 14.62
C THR A 119 -14.84 -2.21 13.39
N PHE A 120 -15.15 -2.89 12.30
CA PHE A 120 -15.45 -2.28 11.01
C PHE A 120 -16.71 -2.88 10.39
N THR A 121 -17.43 -2.06 9.65
CA THR A 121 -18.61 -2.44 8.88
C THR A 121 -18.28 -2.40 7.38
N ASP A 122 -18.52 -3.50 6.66
CA ASP A 122 -18.41 -3.51 5.19
C ASP A 122 -19.52 -2.64 4.60
N VAL A 123 -19.14 -1.51 3.99
CA VAL A 123 -20.04 -0.54 3.34
C VAL A 123 -19.84 -0.53 1.82
N THR A 124 -19.20 -1.56 1.26
CA THR A 124 -18.82 -1.63 -0.17
C THR A 124 -20.03 -1.45 -1.09
N LYS A 125 -21.17 -2.07 -0.74
CA LYS A 125 -22.37 -2.03 -1.55
C LYS A 125 -23.01 -0.64 -1.51
N GLU A 126 -23.09 -0.06 -0.31
CA GLU A 126 -23.65 1.25 -0.01
C GLU A 126 -22.85 2.35 -0.73
N SER A 127 -21.53 2.18 -0.83
CA SER A 127 -20.63 3.10 -1.52
C SER A 127 -20.53 2.86 -3.04
N GLY A 128 -21.21 1.84 -3.58
CA GLY A 128 -21.18 1.52 -5.01
C GLY A 128 -19.85 0.94 -5.52
N LEU A 129 -18.98 0.45 -4.63
CA LEU A 129 -17.63 -0.03 -4.94
C LEU A 129 -17.57 -1.53 -5.30
N LEU A 130 -18.64 -2.06 -5.88
CA LEU A 130 -18.75 -3.48 -6.27
C LEU A 130 -18.02 -3.84 -7.56
N LYS A 131 -17.45 -2.85 -8.27
CA LYS A 131 -16.76 -3.09 -9.53
C LYS A 131 -15.50 -3.92 -9.31
N THR A 132 -15.32 -4.92 -10.18
CA THR A 132 -14.17 -5.82 -10.18
C THR A 132 -13.17 -5.44 -11.26
N GLY A 133 -11.91 -5.78 -11.03
CA GLY A 133 -10.83 -5.53 -11.97
C GLY A 133 -9.48 -5.82 -11.33
N TRP A 134 -8.41 -5.57 -12.10
CA TRP A 134 -7.05 -5.61 -11.57
C TRP A 134 -6.76 -4.28 -10.87
N ALA A 135 -6.77 -4.29 -9.54
CA ALA A 135 -6.39 -3.14 -8.72
C ALA A 135 -5.03 -3.37 -8.06
N CYS A 136 -4.11 -2.45 -8.27
CA CYS A 136 -2.76 -2.44 -7.69
C CYS A 136 -2.55 -1.10 -6.99
N GLY A 137 -1.77 -1.06 -5.91
CA GLY A 137 -1.50 0.15 -5.15
C GLY A 137 -0.50 -0.08 -4.03
#